data_AF-A0A9E6BLM4-F1
#
_entry.id   AF-A0A9E6BLM4-F1
#
_cell.length_a   1.000
_cell.length_b   1.000
_cell.length_c   1.000
_cell.angle_alpha   90.00
_cell.angle_beta   90.00
_cell.angle_gamma   90.00
#
_symmetry.space_group_name_H-M   'P 1'
#
loop_
_entity.id
_entity.type
_entity.pdbx_description
1 polymer ?
#
loop_
_entity_poly.entity_id
_entity_poly.type
_entity_poly.pdbx_seq_one_letter_code
_entity_poly.pdbx_strand_id
1 'polypeptide(L)'
;EVVLRRLAFLPPDRGLPNFGLISCDGSGAFLLRKAVAGFGLPRYGAGCALWPLYQAMTQPHVPLAARLQTNDAQVFEARALAVYADPAASVPVLRSTMIVRASALPLTEGVVKIGQTCRICPRDGCKARREPSIHGMSA
;
A
#
# COMPACT_ATOMS: atom_id res chain seq x y z
N GLU A 1 -5.63 -10.52 -9.15
CA GLU A 1 -6.35 -9.23 -8.99
C GLU A 1 -7.82 -9.38 -8.59
N VAL A 2 -8.64 -10.14 -9.34
CA VAL A 2 -10.10 -10.26 -9.11
C VAL A 2 -10.47 -10.71 -7.68
N VAL A 3 -9.76 -11.70 -7.13
CA VAL A 3 -10.00 -12.18 -5.75
C VAL A 3 -9.80 -11.06 -4.72
N LEU A 4 -8.72 -10.29 -4.83
CA LEU A 4 -8.44 -9.17 -3.91
C LEU A 4 -9.50 -8.08 -4.02
N ARG A 5 -9.92 -7.75 -5.25
CA ARG A 5 -11.04 -6.82 -5.49
C ARG A 5 -12.32 -7.33 -4.84
N ARG A 6 -12.69 -8.60 -5.04
CA ARG A 6 -13.90 -9.18 -4.44
C ARG A 6 -13.85 -9.13 -2.91
N LEU A 7 -12.76 -9.58 -2.29
CA LEU A 7 -12.56 -9.50 -0.84
C LEU A 7 -12.70 -8.07 -0.32
N ALA A 8 -12.14 -7.10 -1.04
CA ALA A 8 -12.20 -5.71 -0.64
C ALA A 8 -13.62 -5.14 -0.64
N PHE A 9 -14.49 -5.57 -1.55
CA PHE A 9 -15.85 -5.05 -1.70
C PHE A 9 -16.94 -6.00 -1.15
N LEU A 10 -16.58 -6.94 -0.29
CA LEU A 10 -17.58 -7.74 0.42
C LEU A 10 -18.44 -6.85 1.35
N PRO A 11 -19.74 -7.16 1.50
CA PRO A 11 -20.60 -6.52 2.49
C PRO A 11 -20.03 -6.67 3.91
N PRO A 12 -20.15 -5.62 4.76
CA PRO A 12 -19.55 -5.59 6.10
C PRO A 12 -20.23 -6.53 7.11
N ASP A 13 -21.43 -7.01 6.82
CA ASP A 13 -22.27 -7.87 7.68
C ASP A 13 -21.84 -9.35 7.71
N ARG A 14 -20.77 -9.71 6.99
CA ARG A 14 -20.30 -11.10 6.85
C ARG A 14 -19.34 -11.58 7.96
N GLY A 15 -19.11 -10.77 9.01
CA GLY A 15 -18.16 -11.09 10.09
C GLY A 15 -16.69 -11.15 9.63
N LEU A 16 -16.40 -10.64 8.42
CA LEU A 16 -15.06 -10.59 7.86
C LEU A 16 -14.40 -9.23 8.15
N PRO A 17 -13.06 -9.16 8.23
CA PRO A 17 -12.36 -7.90 8.36
C PRO A 17 -12.68 -6.96 7.20
N ASN A 18 -12.82 -5.67 7.50
CA ASN A 18 -12.86 -4.65 6.46
C ASN A 18 -11.47 -4.52 5.82
N PHE A 19 -11.44 -4.51 4.49
CA PHE A 19 -10.22 -4.39 3.71
C PHE A 19 -10.14 -3.05 2.97
N GLY A 20 -8.96 -2.45 2.97
CA GLY A 20 -8.56 -1.44 2.02
C GLY A 20 -7.97 -2.09 0.78
N LEU A 21 -8.04 -1.40 -0.35
CA LEU A 21 -7.49 -1.86 -1.61
C LEU A 21 -6.89 -0.70 -2.38
N ILE A 22 -5.69 -0.91 -2.92
CA ILE A 22 -5.03 0.03 -3.80
C ILE A 22 -4.52 -0.75 -5.00
N SER A 23 -4.70 -0.24 -6.21
CA SER A 23 -3.96 -0.73 -7.37
C SER A 23 -3.30 0.42 -8.10
N CYS A 24 -2.12 0.19 -8.67
CA CYS A 24 -1.39 1.17 -9.47
C CYS A 24 -0.82 0.54 -10.73
N ASP A 25 -0.51 1.39 -11.72
CA ASP A 25 0.36 1.02 -12.83
C ASP A 25 1.85 1.26 -12.50
N GLY A 26 2.72 1.02 -13.49
CA GLY A 26 4.17 1.22 -13.38
C GLY A 26 4.61 2.68 -13.15
N SER A 27 3.77 3.68 -13.44
CA SER A 27 4.06 5.08 -13.12
C SER A 27 3.79 5.40 -11.63
N GLY A 28 3.13 4.48 -10.92
CA GLY A 28 2.65 4.67 -9.56
C GLY A 28 1.32 5.41 -9.48
N ALA A 29 0.68 5.71 -10.62
CA ALA A 29 -0.67 6.26 -10.66
C ALA A 29 -1.67 5.22 -10.16
N PHE A 30 -2.50 5.61 -9.18
CA PHE A 30 -3.49 4.70 -8.63
C PHE A 30 -4.71 4.59 -9.55
N LEU A 31 -5.02 3.35 -9.94
CA LEU A 31 -6.14 2.97 -10.79
C LEU A 31 -7.41 2.66 -9.98
N LEU A 32 -7.24 2.18 -8.74
CA LEU A 32 -8.33 1.85 -7.82
C LEU A 32 -7.91 2.18 -6.40
N ARG A 33 -8.84 2.75 -5.64
CA ARG A 33 -8.67 3.08 -4.23
C ARG A 33 -9.94 2.69 -3.47
N LYS A 34 -9.81 1.87 -2.45
CA LYS A 34 -10.81 1.65 -1.41
C LYS A 34 -10.15 1.86 -0.07
N ALA A 35 -10.60 2.87 0.67
CA ALA A 35 -10.08 3.16 2.00
C ALA A 35 -10.51 2.09 3.01
N VAL A 36 -9.74 1.99 4.09
CA VAL A 36 -10.12 1.29 5.33
C VAL A 36 -9.75 2.18 6.50
N ALA A 37 -10.52 2.08 7.59
CA ALA A 37 -10.29 2.88 8.78
C ALA A 37 -8.83 2.79 9.25
N GLY A 38 -8.24 3.94 9.57
CA GLY A 38 -6.86 4.06 10.05
C GLY A 38 -5.77 3.97 8.98
N PHE A 39 -6.06 3.49 7.76
CA PHE A 39 -5.10 3.44 6.67
C PHE A 39 -5.34 4.60 5.69
N GLY A 40 -4.60 5.69 5.87
CA GLY A 40 -4.77 6.87 5.03
C GLY A 40 -4.28 6.67 3.60
N LEU A 41 -5.21 6.82 2.65
CA LEU A 41 -4.92 6.83 1.23
C LEU A 41 -4.84 8.27 0.73
N PRO A 42 -3.79 8.66 -0.01
CA PRO A 42 -3.74 9.98 -0.60
C PRO A 42 -4.81 10.14 -1.67
N ARG A 43 -5.46 11.31 -1.66
CA ARG A 43 -6.42 11.71 -2.70
C ARG A 43 -5.71 11.92 -4.05
N TYR A 44 -4.52 12.52 -4.01
CA TYR A 44 -3.73 12.86 -5.19
C TYR A 44 -2.32 12.29 -5.10
N GLY A 45 -1.72 12.05 -6.27
CA GLY A 45 -0.36 11.53 -6.37
C GLY A 45 -0.21 10.08 -5.89
N ALA A 46 1.04 9.71 -5.67
CA ALA A 46 1.45 8.39 -5.20
C ALA A 46 1.54 8.35 -3.66
N GLY A 47 1.33 7.15 -3.10
CA GLY A 47 1.53 6.89 -1.68
C GLY A 47 3.01 6.78 -1.29
N CYS A 48 3.26 6.39 -0.05
CA CYS A 48 4.61 6.12 0.44
C CYS A 48 5.27 5.01 -0.39
N ALA A 49 6.48 5.29 -0.91
CA ALA A 49 7.24 4.35 -1.74
C ALA A 49 7.58 3.02 -1.03
N LEU A 50 7.48 2.98 0.30
CA LEU A 50 7.70 1.79 1.12
C LEU A 50 6.48 0.86 1.20
N TRP A 51 5.35 1.22 0.57
CA TRP A 51 4.23 0.30 0.48
C TRP A 51 4.60 -0.93 -0.36
N PRO A 52 4.25 -2.16 0.07
CA PRO A 52 4.48 -3.39 -0.69
C PRO A 52 3.87 -3.36 -2.10
N LEU A 53 2.88 -2.50 -2.32
CA LEU A 53 2.33 -2.17 -3.63
C LEU A 53 3.43 -1.90 -4.67
N TYR A 54 4.44 -1.09 -4.33
CA TYR A 54 5.50 -0.74 -5.27
C TYR A 54 6.57 -1.84 -5.36
N GLN A 55 6.92 -2.45 -4.23
CA GLN A 55 7.88 -3.56 -4.20
C GLN A 55 7.43 -4.74 -5.05
N ALA A 56 6.13 -5.05 -5.08
CA ALA A 56 5.60 -6.18 -5.87
C ALA A 56 5.92 -6.05 -7.37
N MET A 57 6.12 -4.84 -7.88
CA MET A 57 6.46 -4.62 -9.30
C MET A 57 7.89 -5.05 -9.65
N THR A 58 8.80 -5.17 -8.68
CA THR A 58 10.17 -5.65 -8.95
C THR A 58 10.22 -7.16 -9.14
N GLN A 59 9.18 -7.88 -8.72
CA GLN A 59 9.05 -9.34 -8.83
C GLN A 59 7.61 -9.71 -9.24
N PRO A 60 7.21 -9.47 -10.51
CA PRO A 60 5.89 -9.84 -10.99
C PRO A 60 5.57 -11.31 -10.73
N HIS A 61 4.29 -11.61 -10.46
CA HIS A 61 3.77 -12.94 -10.12
C HIS A 61 4.25 -13.53 -8.77
N VAL A 62 5.10 -12.82 -8.01
CA VAL A 62 5.48 -13.21 -6.66
C VAL A 62 4.66 -12.44 -5.63
N PRO A 63 3.79 -13.10 -4.83
CA PRO A 63 3.01 -12.41 -3.81
C PRO A 63 3.90 -11.96 -2.65
N LEU A 64 3.71 -10.71 -2.20
CA LEU A 64 4.39 -10.15 -1.05
C LEU A 64 3.45 -10.05 0.15
N ALA A 65 3.99 -10.32 1.32
CA ALA A 65 3.35 -10.13 2.61
C ALA A 65 4.17 -9.15 3.44
N ALA A 66 3.52 -8.16 4.04
CA ALA A 66 4.19 -7.25 4.95
C ALA A 66 3.28 -6.85 6.10
N ARG A 67 3.89 -6.53 7.23
CA ARG A 67 3.25 -5.81 8.33
C ARG A 67 3.68 -4.35 8.26
N LEU A 68 2.72 -3.44 8.28
CA LEU A 68 2.94 -2.02 8.08
C LEU A 68 2.58 -1.28 9.37
N GLN A 69 3.40 -0.31 9.77
CA GLN A 69 3.09 0.58 10.89
C GLN A 69 2.92 2.01 10.36
N THR A 70 1.77 2.62 10.62
CA THR A 70 1.52 4.03 10.28
C THR A 70 2.22 4.96 11.27
N ASN A 71 2.25 6.26 10.97
CA ASN A 71 2.78 7.26 11.89
C ASN A 71 1.98 7.36 13.20
N ASP A 72 0.70 6.98 13.19
CA ASP A 72 -0.17 6.92 14.38
C ASP A 72 -0.02 5.59 15.15
N ALA A 73 1.10 4.87 14.94
CA ALA A 73 1.43 3.58 15.52
C ALA A 73 0.45 2.43 15.23
N GLN A 74 -0.57 2.62 14.38
CA GLN A 74 -1.49 1.57 13.97
C GLN A 74 -0.81 0.55 13.06
N VAL A 75 -1.11 -0.73 13.27
CA VAL A 75 -0.49 -1.84 12.56
C VAL A 75 -1.47 -2.45 11.57
N PHE A 76 -0.99 -2.70 10.36
CA PHE A 76 -1.76 -3.30 9.28
C PHE A 76 -1.04 -4.51 8.71
N GLU A 77 -1.83 -5.44 8.19
CA GLU A 77 -1.33 -6.53 7.36
C GLU A 77 -1.65 -6.22 5.91
N ALA A 78 -0.62 -6.27 5.07
CA ALA A 78 -0.74 -6.06 3.64
C ALA A 78 -0.35 -7.32 2.86
N ARG A 79 -1.04 -7.52 1.74
CA ARG A 79 -0.66 -8.46 0.69
C ARG A 79 -0.64 -7.73 -0.63
N ALA A 80 0.42 -7.89 -1.40
CA ALA A 80 0.57 -7.24 -2.70
C ALA A 80 1.00 -8.24 -3.79
N LEU A 81 0.56 -8.00 -5.01
CA LEU A 81 0.93 -8.78 -6.19
C LEU A 81 0.95 -7.85 -7.40
N ALA A 82 2.02 -7.92 -8.18
CA ALA A 82 2.06 -7.34 -9.52
C ALA A 82 1.87 -8.42 -10.59
N VAL A 83 1.17 -8.05 -11.66
CA VAL A 83 0.96 -8.88 -12.84
C VAL A 83 1.13 -8.03 -14.09
N TYR A 84 1.44 -8.65 -15.21
CA TYR A 84 1.27 -8.00 -16.51
C TYR A 84 -0.23 -7.80 -16.78
N ALA A 85 -0.62 -6.57 -17.09
CA ALA A 85 -2.02 -6.20 -17.35
C ALA A 85 -2.56 -6.92 -18.59
N ASP A 86 -1.71 -7.06 -19.60
CA ASP A 86 -1.92 -7.87 -20.78
C ASP A 86 -0.62 -8.64 -21.11
N PRO A 87 -0.56 -9.95 -20.88
CA PRO A 87 0.60 -10.78 -21.21
C PRO A 87 0.92 -10.87 -22.72
N ALA A 88 -0.04 -10.55 -23.59
CA ALA A 88 0.14 -10.57 -25.04
C ALA A 88 0.55 -9.22 -25.63
N ALA A 89 0.56 -8.15 -24.83
CA ALA A 89 0.93 -6.82 -25.30
C ALA A 89 2.42 -6.74 -25.68
N SER A 90 2.72 -6.02 -26.77
CA SER A 90 4.08 -5.77 -27.24
C SER A 90 4.90 -4.90 -26.28
N VAL A 91 4.22 -4.03 -25.53
CA VAL A 91 4.82 -3.23 -24.45
C VAL A 91 4.24 -3.72 -23.12
N PRO A 92 5.07 -4.32 -22.24
CA PRO A 92 4.56 -4.87 -20.99
C PRO A 92 4.16 -3.76 -20.02
N VAL A 93 2.88 -3.74 -19.64
CA VAL A 93 2.37 -2.85 -18.59
C VAL A 93 2.15 -3.66 -17.32
N LEU A 94 2.82 -3.28 -16.24
CA LEU A 94 2.59 -3.88 -14.93
C LEU A 94 1.43 -3.19 -14.22
N ARG A 95 0.60 -4.01 -13.57
CA ARG A 95 -0.38 -3.57 -12.58
C ARG A 95 -0.09 -4.23 -11.26
N SER A 96 0.12 -3.41 -10.23
CA SER A 96 0.23 -3.89 -8.86
C SER A 96 -1.07 -3.67 -8.11
N THR A 97 -1.46 -4.65 -7.29
CA THR A 97 -2.62 -4.56 -6.39
C THR A 97 -2.20 -4.93 -4.99
N MET A 98 -2.54 -4.08 -4.02
CA MET A 98 -2.32 -4.28 -2.60
C MET A 98 -3.66 -4.28 -1.86
N ILE A 99 -3.92 -5.32 -1.08
CA ILE A 99 -5.02 -5.38 -0.10
C ILE A 99 -4.43 -5.17 1.29
N VAL A 100 -5.16 -4.47 2.16
CA VAL A 100 -4.70 -4.12 3.50
C VAL A 100 -5.83 -4.23 4.52
N ARG A 101 -5.54 -4.73 5.73
CA ARG A 101 -6.48 -4.76 6.85
C ARG A 101 -5.78 -4.39 8.16
N ALA A 102 -6.54 -3.93 9.15
CA ALA A 102 -6.02 -3.75 10.50
C ALA A 102 -5.47 -5.09 11.04
N SER A 103 -4.32 -5.04 11.71
CA SER A 103 -3.72 -6.19 12.36
C SER A 103 -4.45 -6.47 13.67
N ALA A 104 -4.90 -7.72 13.87
CA ALA A 104 -5.38 -8.18 15.18
C ALA A 104 -4.21 -8.59 16.11
N LEU A 105 -3.00 -8.73 15.55
CA LEU A 105 -1.81 -9.16 16.27
C LEU A 105 -1.03 -7.96 16.82
N PRO A 106 -0.40 -8.09 18.01
CA PRO A 106 0.43 -7.05 18.61
C PRO A 106 1.63 -6.70 17.73
N LEU A 107 2.17 -5.50 17.89
CA LEU A 107 3.40 -5.07 17.22
C LEU A 107 4.54 -6.04 17.56
N THR A 108 5.19 -6.59 16.53
CA THR A 108 6.42 -7.40 16.70
C THR A 108 7.53 -6.80 15.87
N GLU A 109 8.74 -7.36 15.99
CA GLU A 109 9.85 -7.06 15.08
C GLU A 109 9.46 -7.32 13.61
N GLY A 110 10.14 -6.63 12.68
CA GLY A 110 9.94 -6.80 11.24
C GLY A 110 8.81 -5.96 10.62
N VAL A 111 8.22 -5.00 11.34
CA VAL A 111 7.24 -4.06 10.77
C VAL A 111 7.90 -3.00 9.90
N VAL A 112 7.31 -2.75 8.73
CA VAL A 112 7.73 -1.65 7.85
C VAL A 112 7.01 -0.38 8.28
N LYS A 113 7.76 0.57 8.82
CA LYS A 113 7.25 1.91 9.13
C LYS A 113 6.95 2.65 7.82
N ILE A 114 5.73 3.13 7.65
CA ILE A 114 5.23 3.78 6.43
C ILE A 114 4.58 5.14 6.73
N GLY A 115 4.47 5.97 5.71
CA GLY A 115 3.62 7.17 5.73
C GLY A 115 2.45 7.07 4.74
N GLN A 116 1.66 8.14 4.66
CA GLN A 116 0.65 8.31 3.61
C GLN A 116 1.28 8.89 2.34
N THR A 117 1.89 10.08 2.45
CA THR A 117 2.73 10.72 1.41
C THR A 117 3.97 11.36 2.06
N CYS A 118 5.00 11.69 1.27
CA CYS A 118 6.22 12.30 1.82
C CYS A 118 5.95 13.69 2.43
N ARG A 119 5.13 14.50 1.76
CA ARG A 119 4.85 15.89 2.13
C ARG A 119 4.25 16.04 3.54
N ILE A 120 3.47 15.07 4.01
CA ILE A 120 2.84 15.08 5.35
C ILE A 120 3.40 14.02 6.30
N CYS A 121 4.51 13.35 5.94
CA CYS A 121 5.09 12.33 6.79
C CYS A 121 6.03 12.99 7.82
N PRO A 122 5.76 12.89 9.13
CA PRO A 122 6.60 13.48 10.18
C PRO A 122 7.89 12.69 10.43
N ARG A 123 8.10 11.53 9.79
CA ARG A 123 9.26 10.68 10.06
C ARG A 123 10.57 11.27 9.51
N ASP A 124 11.52 11.55 10.39
CA ASP A 124 12.86 11.98 10.02
C ASP A 124 13.75 10.83 9.50
N GLY A 125 14.85 11.18 8.82
CA GLY A 125 15.85 10.21 8.33
C GLY A 125 15.33 9.19 7.31
N CYS A 126 14.14 9.39 6.73
CA CYS A 126 13.53 8.46 5.79
C CYS A 126 14.29 8.45 4.45
N LYS A 127 15.10 7.42 4.19
CA LYS A 127 15.85 7.25 2.92
C LYS A 127 14.97 7.17 1.67
N ALA A 128 13.69 6.82 1.81
CA ALA A 128 12.73 6.78 0.70
C ALA A 128 11.95 8.10 0.50
N ARG A 129 12.34 9.18 1.20
CA ARG A 129 11.66 10.48 1.12
C ARG A 129 11.94 11.12 -0.24
N ARG A 130 10.86 11.39 -0.99
CA ARG A 130 10.91 12.08 -2.31
C ARG A 130 10.77 13.60 -2.21
N GLU A 131 10.09 14.07 -1.17
CA GLU A 131 9.76 15.49 -0.99
C GLU A 131 9.93 15.92 0.49
N PRO A 132 10.29 17.19 0.76
CA PRO A 132 10.36 17.73 2.11
C PRO A 132 9.02 17.67 2.85
N SER A 133 9.06 17.34 4.14
CA SER A 133 7.88 17.36 5.01
C SER A 133 7.41 18.79 5.28
N ILE A 134 6.09 19.02 5.41
CA ILE A 134 5.54 20.29 5.94
C ILE A 134 5.79 20.44 7.44
N HIS A 135 6.08 19.34 8.14
CA HIS A 135 6.33 19.36 9.58
C HIS A 135 7.75 19.85 9.94
N GLY A 136 8.55 20.25 8.95
CA GLY A 136 9.99 20.47 9.10
C GLY A 136 10.76 19.15 9.06
N MET A 137 12.05 19.23 8.76
CA MET A 137 13.00 18.14 8.98
C MET A 137 13.81 18.55 10.21
N SER A 138 13.74 17.79 11.29
CA SER A 138 14.68 17.98 12.38
C SER A 138 16.06 17.61 11.85
N ALA A 139 16.97 18.58 11.87
CA ALA A 139 18.37 18.42 11.48
C ALA A 139 19.10 17.46 12.43
#